data_AF-A0A963AIQ2-F1
#
_entry.id   AF-A0A963AIQ2-F1
#
_cell.length_a   1.000
_cell.length_b   1.000
_cell.length_c   1.000
_cell.angle_alpha   90.00
_cell.angle_beta   90.00
_cell.angle_gamma   90.00
#
_symmetry.space_group_name_H-M   'P 1'
#
loop_
_entity.id
_entity.type
_entity.pdbx_description
1 polymer ?
#
loop_
_entity_poly.entity_id
_entity_poly.type
_entity_poly.pdbx_seq_one_letter_code
_entity_poly.pdbx_strand_id
1 'polypeptide(L)'
;MLANQESWDFQSARRKAADRLGCKDQRCFPDNVEIEAALRAYQQLFKVATQPEVLRQLRLLAVEAMQRLHAFSPRLTGAVLDGTADSGSPVQLYLFADTAEELTLHLMEKRIPFDQRELRLRHAGGKTKTHPLFVFQAGDAEIKLILLSPSDRADPPLDTRTDTPNPGASLVQAKALLDS
;
A
#
# COMPACT_ATOMS: atom_id res chain seq x y z
N MET A 1 8.91 -27.27 21.75
CA MET A 1 7.84 -26.62 20.95
C MET A 1 8.34 -25.25 20.53
N LEU A 2 8.04 -24.86 19.30
CA LEU A 2 8.79 -23.94 18.42
C LEU A 2 9.03 -22.54 19.01
N ALA A 3 10.27 -22.09 18.87
CA ALA A 3 10.79 -20.80 19.29
C ALA A 3 10.91 -19.84 18.10
N ASN A 4 10.45 -18.60 18.30
CA ASN A 4 11.16 -17.36 17.96
C ASN A 4 11.87 -17.34 16.57
N GLN A 5 11.14 -17.10 15.48
CA GLN A 5 11.73 -16.85 14.15
C GLN A 5 11.30 -15.55 13.46
N GLU A 6 10.51 -14.69 14.09
CA GLU A 6 10.01 -13.45 13.44
C GLU A 6 10.91 -12.22 13.66
N SER A 7 11.96 -12.31 14.48
CA SER A 7 12.81 -11.16 14.83
C SER A 7 13.98 -10.91 13.86
N TRP A 8 14.24 -11.80 12.90
CA TRP A 8 15.47 -11.78 12.10
C TRP A 8 15.36 -11.03 10.77
N ASP A 9 14.15 -10.68 10.32
CA ASP A 9 13.96 -10.03 9.02
C ASP A 9 13.91 -8.49 9.08
N PHE A 10 13.48 -7.93 10.22
CA PHE A 10 13.42 -6.46 10.40
C PHE A 10 14.80 -5.78 10.38
N GLN A 11 15.82 -6.43 10.97
CA GLN A 11 17.16 -5.86 11.01
C GLN A 11 17.89 -5.97 9.66
N SER A 12 17.55 -6.98 8.86
CA SER A 12 18.16 -7.23 7.55
C SER A 12 17.67 -6.19 6.51
N ALA A 13 16.38 -5.84 6.56
CA ALA A 13 15.77 -4.83 5.71
C ALA A 13 16.27 -3.41 6.04
N ARG A 14 16.36 -3.05 7.33
CA ARG A 14 16.91 -1.75 7.78
C ARG A 14 18.36 -1.54 7.33
N ARG A 15 19.17 -2.60 7.32
CA ARG A 15 20.58 -2.51 6.92
C ARG A 15 20.75 -2.31 5.41
N LYS A 16 19.96 -3.02 4.60
CA LYS A 16 19.97 -2.86 3.13
C LYS A 16 19.53 -1.47 2.67
N ALA A 17 18.62 -0.82 3.41
CA ALA A 17 18.20 0.57 3.13
C ALA A 17 19.30 1.59 3.45
N ALA A 18 20.05 1.41 4.54
CA ALA A 18 21.16 2.28 4.92
C ALA A 18 22.31 2.23 3.90
N ASP A 19 22.60 1.05 3.34
CA ASP A 19 23.66 0.88 2.34
C ASP A 19 23.30 1.49 0.98
N ARG A 20 22.02 1.52 0.60
CA ARG A 20 21.55 2.08 -0.69
C ARG A 20 21.44 3.61 -0.69
N LEU A 21 21.25 4.23 0.48
CA LEU A 21 21.02 5.68 0.64
C LEU A 21 22.28 6.47 1.05
N GLY A 22 23.43 5.82 1.21
CA GLY A 22 24.70 6.51 1.54
C GLY A 22 24.72 7.27 2.88
N CYS A 23 23.76 7.00 3.77
CA CYS A 23 23.57 7.76 5.02
C CYS A 23 24.10 6.97 6.23
N LYS A 24 25.11 7.54 6.90
CA LYS A 24 25.84 6.93 8.03
C LYS A 24 25.35 7.34 9.43
N ASP A 25 24.17 7.93 9.59
CA ASP A 25 23.69 8.36 10.92
C ASP A 25 22.41 7.63 11.36
N GLN A 26 22.53 6.83 12.42
CA GLN A 26 21.48 6.02 13.03
C GLN A 26 20.46 6.85 13.86
N ARG A 27 20.63 8.17 13.91
CA ARG A 27 19.85 9.10 14.76
C ARG A 27 18.72 9.84 14.05
N CYS A 28 18.49 9.57 12.77
CA CYS A 28 17.42 10.20 11.98
C CYS A 28 16.18 9.32 11.78
N PHE A 29 15.95 8.32 12.62
CA PHE A 29 14.68 7.58 12.62
C PHE A 29 13.59 8.45 13.26
N PRO A 30 12.57 8.91 12.52
CA PRO A 30 11.62 9.88 13.04
C PRO A 30 10.55 9.24 13.94
N ASP A 31 10.19 9.94 15.03
CA ASP A 31 9.25 9.51 16.07
C ASP A 31 7.77 9.44 15.61
N ASN A 32 7.12 8.34 16.01
CA ASN A 32 5.80 7.82 15.63
C ASN A 32 4.56 8.57 16.15
N VAL A 33 4.58 9.88 16.37
CA VAL A 33 3.51 10.51 17.18
C VAL A 33 2.23 10.86 16.40
N GLU A 34 2.31 11.19 15.11
CA GLU A 34 1.11 11.59 14.34
C GLU A 34 0.40 10.43 13.64
N ILE A 35 1.11 9.33 13.38
CA ILE A 35 0.54 8.10 12.82
C ILE A 35 -0.16 7.28 13.91
N GLU A 36 0.38 7.23 15.15
CA GLU A 36 -0.20 6.48 16.28
C GLU A 36 -1.61 6.94 16.68
N ALA A 37 -1.92 8.24 16.56
CA ALA A 37 -3.24 8.77 16.93
C ALA A 37 -4.35 8.30 15.95
N ALA A 38 -4.04 8.24 14.66
CA ALA A 38 -4.92 7.62 13.67
C ALA A 38 -4.94 6.08 13.88
N LEU A 39 -3.78 5.45 14.10
CA LEU A 39 -3.61 4.02 14.34
C LEU A 39 -4.50 3.49 15.48
N ARG A 40 -4.56 4.21 16.62
CA ARG A 40 -5.32 3.79 17.80
C ARG A 40 -6.83 3.85 17.59
N ALA A 41 -7.33 4.80 16.80
CA ALA A 41 -8.75 4.85 16.45
C ALA A 41 -9.15 3.65 15.58
N TYR A 42 -8.27 3.21 14.67
CA TYR A 42 -8.49 2.06 13.80
C TYR A 42 -8.39 0.71 14.53
N GLN A 43 -7.41 0.54 15.44
CA GLN A 43 -7.23 -0.71 16.21
C GLN A 43 -8.41 -1.08 17.12
N GLN A 44 -9.27 -0.12 17.51
CA GLN A 44 -10.48 -0.42 18.28
C GLN A 44 -11.64 -0.93 17.42
N LEU A 45 -11.64 -0.67 16.10
CA LEU A 45 -12.74 -1.04 15.20
C LEU A 45 -12.75 -2.52 14.79
N PHE A 46 -11.59 -3.18 14.75
CA PHE A 46 -11.46 -4.52 14.16
C PHE A 46 -11.72 -5.70 15.12
N LYS A 47 -11.92 -5.46 16.42
CA LYS A 47 -11.96 -6.56 17.42
C LYS A 47 -13.23 -7.44 17.44
N VAL A 48 -14.31 -7.13 16.72
CA VAL A 48 -15.52 -8.00 16.59
C VAL A 48 -16.29 -7.72 15.28
N ALA A 49 -15.61 -7.42 14.17
CA ALA A 49 -16.29 -6.98 12.93
C ALA A 49 -16.74 -8.15 12.04
N THR A 50 -17.91 -8.02 11.40
CA THR A 50 -18.38 -8.93 10.34
C THR A 50 -17.72 -8.57 9.00
N GLN A 51 -17.73 -9.49 8.03
CA GLN A 51 -17.11 -9.25 6.71
C GLN A 51 -17.56 -7.94 6.04
N PRO A 52 -18.86 -7.56 6.03
CA PRO A 52 -19.28 -6.27 5.44
C PRO A 52 -18.70 -5.06 6.17
N GLU A 53 -18.61 -5.12 7.51
CA GLU A 53 -18.05 -4.02 8.30
C GLU A 53 -16.54 -3.89 8.09
N VAL A 54 -15.82 -5.03 8.01
CA VAL A 54 -14.40 -5.06 7.65
C VAL A 54 -14.16 -4.44 6.27
N LEU A 55 -14.96 -4.83 5.26
CA LEU A 55 -14.85 -4.28 3.92
C LEU A 55 -15.06 -2.76 3.92
N ARG A 56 -16.10 -2.28 4.63
CA ARG A 56 -16.38 -0.85 4.77
C ARG A 56 -15.21 -0.11 5.43
N GLN A 57 -14.61 -0.67 6.47
CA GLN A 57 -13.45 -0.12 7.15
C GLN A 57 -12.22 -0.05 6.22
N LEU A 58 -11.95 -1.10 5.46
CA LEU A 58 -10.85 -1.12 4.49
C LEU A 58 -11.08 -0.11 3.35
N ARG A 59 -12.33 0.08 2.90
CA ARG A 59 -12.68 1.13 1.92
C ARG A 59 -12.48 2.54 2.48
N LEU A 60 -12.84 2.78 3.75
CA LEU A 60 -12.57 4.06 4.42
C LEU A 60 -11.07 4.34 4.49
N LEU A 61 -10.29 3.34 4.92
CA LEU A 61 -8.84 3.43 4.98
C LEU A 61 -8.24 3.68 3.59
N ALA A 62 -8.73 3.01 2.56
CA ALA A 62 -8.33 3.25 1.18
C ALA A 62 -8.58 4.68 0.74
N VAL A 63 -9.78 5.21 1.01
CA VAL A 63 -10.14 6.60 0.66
C VAL A 63 -9.23 7.60 1.37
N GLU A 64 -8.94 7.39 2.66
CA GLU A 64 -8.02 8.26 3.40
C GLU A 64 -6.60 8.22 2.81
N ALA A 65 -6.07 7.01 2.56
CA ALA A 65 -4.76 6.83 1.95
C ALA A 65 -4.70 7.51 0.57
N MET A 66 -5.74 7.35 -0.25
CA MET A 66 -5.84 8.00 -1.56
C MET A 66 -5.88 9.53 -1.45
N GLN A 67 -6.49 10.10 -0.42
CA GLN A 67 -6.47 11.55 -0.18
C GLN A 67 -5.09 12.04 0.23
N ARG A 68 -4.40 11.32 1.11
CA ARG A 68 -3.04 11.68 1.56
C ARG A 68 -2.01 11.55 0.44
N LEU A 69 -2.19 10.59 -0.45
CA LEU A 69 -1.31 10.29 -1.59
C LEU A 69 -1.79 10.94 -2.90
N HIS A 70 -2.65 11.96 -2.84
CA HIS A 70 -3.30 12.53 -4.04
C HIS A 70 -2.30 12.99 -5.12
N ALA A 71 -1.09 13.40 -4.72
CA ALA A 71 -0.03 13.84 -5.62
C ALA A 71 0.37 12.76 -6.63
N PHE A 72 0.21 11.48 -6.27
CA PHE A 72 0.55 10.32 -7.10
C PHE A 72 -0.65 9.73 -7.85
N SER A 73 -1.78 10.45 -7.91
CA SER A 73 -2.99 10.02 -8.63
C SER A 73 -3.44 8.58 -8.30
N PRO A 74 -3.70 8.27 -7.02
CA PRO A 74 -3.91 6.91 -6.56
C PRO A 74 -5.16 6.26 -7.16
N ARG A 75 -5.08 4.96 -7.42
CA ARG A 75 -6.20 4.13 -7.90
C ARG A 75 -6.36 2.90 -7.01
N LEU A 76 -7.54 2.68 -6.46
CA LEU A 76 -7.86 1.50 -5.64
C LEU A 76 -7.94 0.25 -6.51
N THR A 77 -7.37 -0.86 -6.07
CA THR A 77 -7.40 -2.15 -6.76
C THR A 77 -7.47 -3.31 -5.75
N GLY A 78 -7.51 -4.56 -6.24
CA GLY A 78 -7.54 -5.77 -5.42
C GLY A 78 -8.86 -6.01 -4.69
N ALA A 79 -8.81 -6.84 -3.64
CA ALA A 79 -9.99 -7.36 -2.95
C ALA A 79 -10.92 -6.28 -2.36
N VAL A 80 -10.36 -5.13 -1.96
CA VAL A 80 -11.14 -4.00 -1.41
C VAL A 80 -12.01 -3.34 -2.49
N LEU A 81 -11.50 -3.25 -3.72
CA LEU A 81 -12.28 -2.80 -4.87
C LEU A 81 -13.35 -3.84 -5.24
N ASP A 82 -12.94 -5.10 -5.34
CA ASP A 82 -13.80 -6.22 -5.75
C ASP A 82 -14.92 -6.54 -4.74
N GLY A 83 -14.82 -6.03 -3.51
CA GLY A 83 -15.79 -6.29 -2.44
C GLY A 83 -15.63 -7.67 -1.79
N THR A 84 -14.52 -8.34 -2.03
CA THR A 84 -14.20 -9.68 -1.48
C THR A 84 -13.24 -9.62 -0.29
N ALA A 85 -12.83 -8.42 0.12
CA ALA A 85 -11.89 -8.24 1.21
C ALA A 85 -12.41 -8.77 2.55
N ASP A 86 -11.50 -9.37 3.31
CA ASP A 86 -11.64 -9.81 4.69
C ASP A 86 -10.59 -9.13 5.58
N SER A 87 -10.49 -9.53 6.85
CA SER A 87 -9.59 -8.88 7.82
C SER A 87 -8.10 -9.06 7.51
N GLY A 88 -7.73 -10.05 6.69
CA GLY A 88 -6.35 -10.26 6.24
C GLY A 88 -6.04 -9.59 4.91
N SER A 89 -7.05 -9.00 4.25
CA SER A 89 -6.90 -8.43 2.92
C SER A 89 -6.19 -7.07 2.98
N PRO A 90 -5.11 -6.87 2.20
CA PRO A 90 -4.43 -5.59 2.15
C PRO A 90 -5.24 -4.55 1.36
N VAL A 91 -5.07 -3.28 1.69
CA VAL A 91 -5.49 -2.19 0.80
C VAL A 91 -4.43 -2.02 -0.27
N GLN A 92 -4.80 -2.26 -1.53
CA GLN A 92 -3.88 -2.13 -2.66
C GLN A 92 -4.20 -0.89 -3.48
N LEU A 93 -3.19 -0.05 -3.71
CA LEU A 93 -3.28 1.15 -4.52
C LEU A 93 -2.25 1.10 -5.65
N TYR A 94 -2.67 1.42 -6.87
CA TYR A 94 -1.74 1.87 -7.91
C TYR A 94 -1.45 3.35 -7.71
N LEU A 95 -0.18 3.70 -7.72
CA LEU A 95 0.33 5.07 -7.74
C LEU A 95 1.04 5.33 -9.06
N PHE A 96 1.15 6.59 -9.46
CA PHE A 96 1.81 6.98 -10.70
C PHE A 96 2.86 8.04 -10.41
N ALA A 97 4.12 7.74 -10.75
CA ALA A 97 5.24 8.66 -10.72
C ALA A 97 6.26 8.26 -11.80
N ASP A 98 7.12 9.21 -12.19
CA ASP A 98 8.20 8.93 -13.12
C ASP A 98 9.30 8.09 -12.45
N THR A 99 9.53 8.30 -11.15
CA THR A 99 10.60 7.64 -10.39
C THR A 99 10.13 7.13 -9.02
N ALA A 100 10.78 6.08 -8.50
CA ALA A 100 10.47 5.52 -7.18
C ALA A 100 10.96 6.41 -6.03
N GLU A 101 11.96 7.22 -6.30
CA GLU A 101 12.59 8.19 -5.41
C GLU A 101 11.59 9.25 -4.95
N GLU A 102 10.70 9.71 -5.84
CA GLU A 102 9.64 10.68 -5.49
C GLU A 102 8.70 10.15 -4.40
N LEU A 103 8.23 8.91 -4.54
CA LEU A 103 7.38 8.28 -3.53
C LEU A 103 8.16 8.00 -2.25
N THR A 104 9.41 7.54 -2.37
CA THR A 104 10.30 7.28 -1.24
C THR A 104 10.47 8.54 -0.38
N LEU A 105 10.83 9.66 -1.00
CA LEU A 105 11.00 10.94 -0.33
C LEU A 105 9.70 11.39 0.34
N HIS A 106 8.57 11.29 -0.35
CA HIS A 106 7.27 11.64 0.21
C HIS A 106 6.93 10.84 1.46
N LEU A 107 7.13 9.51 1.44
CA LEU A 107 6.89 8.65 2.60
C LEU A 107 7.85 8.98 3.76
N MET A 108 9.12 9.29 3.46
CA MET A 108 10.11 9.72 4.45
C MET A 108 9.74 11.06 5.11
N GLU A 109 9.34 12.06 4.32
CA GLU A 109 8.89 13.37 4.81
C GLU A 109 7.67 13.24 5.74
N LYS A 110 6.77 12.32 5.40
CA LYS A 110 5.60 11.97 6.23
C LYS A 110 5.90 11.02 7.38
N ARG A 111 7.17 10.59 7.53
CA ARG A 111 7.64 9.67 8.58
C ARG A 111 6.89 8.34 8.59
N ILE A 112 6.49 7.86 7.42
CA ILE A 112 5.80 6.57 7.26
C ILE A 112 6.87 5.49 7.09
N PRO A 113 6.99 4.52 8.02
CA PRO A 113 7.90 3.40 7.84
C PRO A 113 7.38 2.48 6.73
N PHE A 114 8.23 2.09 5.78
CA PHE A 114 7.85 1.21 4.67
C PHE A 114 8.94 0.19 4.34
N ASP A 115 8.50 -0.93 3.79
CA ASP A 115 9.33 -1.91 3.09
C ASP A 115 9.21 -1.71 1.59
N GLN A 116 10.33 -1.52 0.91
CA GLN A 116 10.37 -1.47 -0.55
C GLN A 116 10.76 -2.84 -1.15
N ARG A 117 9.97 -3.31 -2.11
CA ARG A 117 10.09 -4.59 -2.81
C ARG A 117 9.85 -4.38 -4.30
N GLU A 118 9.98 -5.46 -5.07
CA GLU A 118 9.62 -5.51 -6.47
C GLU A 118 8.45 -6.47 -6.68
N LEU A 119 7.54 -6.12 -7.58
CA LEU A 119 6.39 -6.94 -7.96
C LEU A 119 6.33 -7.08 -9.48
N ARG A 120 6.15 -8.30 -9.98
CA ARG A 120 5.93 -8.54 -11.41
C ARG A 120 4.44 -8.57 -11.70
N LEU A 121 4.00 -7.72 -12.62
CA LEU A 121 2.61 -7.64 -13.06
C LEU A 121 2.49 -7.96 -14.54
N ARG A 122 1.44 -8.69 -14.89
CA ARG A 122 1.07 -8.97 -16.28
C ARG A 122 0.36 -7.76 -16.87
N HIS A 123 0.64 -7.49 -18.13
CA HIS A 123 0.08 -6.42 -18.96
C HIS A 123 -0.55 -7.05 -20.20
N ALA A 124 -1.28 -6.25 -20.98
CA ALA A 124 -1.91 -6.75 -22.21
C ALA A 124 -0.85 -7.30 -23.19
N GLY A 125 -1.27 -8.28 -24.01
CA GLY A 125 -0.38 -8.92 -24.98
C GLY A 125 0.68 -9.84 -24.34
N GLY A 126 0.44 -10.33 -23.12
CA GLY A 126 1.31 -11.31 -22.44
C GLY A 126 2.61 -10.72 -21.88
N LYS A 127 2.77 -9.40 -21.91
CA LYS A 127 3.94 -8.71 -21.36
C LYS A 127 3.93 -8.80 -19.83
N THR A 128 5.10 -8.94 -19.23
CA THR A 128 5.27 -8.85 -17.77
C THR A 128 6.26 -7.75 -17.46
N LYS A 129 5.88 -6.80 -16.61
CA LYS A 129 6.71 -5.68 -16.18
C LYS A 129 6.97 -5.77 -14.68
N THR A 130 8.16 -5.38 -14.24
CA THR A 130 8.50 -5.28 -12.81
C THR A 130 8.21 -3.85 -12.34
N HIS A 131 7.54 -3.73 -11.21
CA HIS A 131 7.11 -2.47 -10.60
C HIS A 131 7.61 -2.37 -9.16
N PRO A 132 8.05 -1.19 -8.69
CA PRO A 132 8.31 -0.97 -7.27
C PRO A 132 7.03 -1.17 -6.45
N LEU A 133 7.17 -1.83 -5.31
CA LEU A 133 6.11 -2.08 -4.34
C LEU A 133 6.56 -1.54 -2.98
N PHE A 134 5.77 -0.65 -2.40
CA PHE A 134 5.98 -0.15 -1.05
C PHE A 134 4.89 -0.74 -0.14
N VAL A 135 5.30 -1.29 0.99
CA VAL A 135 4.39 -1.94 1.95
C VAL A 135 4.58 -1.32 3.32
N PHE A 136 3.47 -0.95 3.97
CA PHE A 136 3.49 -0.49 5.36
C PHE A 136 2.20 -0.86 6.08
N GLN A 137 2.21 -0.75 7.41
CA GLN A 137 1.05 -1.05 8.25
C GLN A 137 0.32 0.24 8.64
N ALA A 138 -1.01 0.22 8.55
CA ALA A 138 -1.91 1.26 9.04
C ALA A 138 -3.00 0.62 9.92
N GLY A 139 -2.81 0.69 11.23
CA GLY A 139 -3.59 -0.07 12.19
C GLY A 139 -3.15 -1.53 12.11
N ASP A 140 -4.14 -2.39 11.90
CA ASP A 140 -3.96 -3.83 11.66
C ASP A 140 -4.00 -4.19 10.16
N ALA A 141 -4.16 -3.18 9.28
CA ALA A 141 -4.28 -3.38 7.85
C ALA A 141 -2.96 -3.06 7.13
N GLU A 142 -2.56 -3.97 6.24
CA GLU A 142 -1.42 -3.77 5.34
C GLU A 142 -1.82 -2.89 4.15
N ILE A 143 -1.03 -1.83 3.90
CA ILE A 143 -1.16 -0.98 2.72
C ILE A 143 -0.08 -1.36 1.71
N LYS A 144 -0.48 -1.67 0.48
CA LYS A 144 0.40 -1.94 -0.67
C LYS A 144 0.28 -0.83 -1.69
N LEU A 145 1.38 -0.12 -1.93
CA LEU A 145 1.49 0.89 -2.97
C LEU A 145 2.33 0.33 -4.11
N ILE A 146 1.68 0.04 -5.23
CA ILE A 146 2.33 -0.42 -6.46
C ILE A 146 2.58 0.82 -7.31
N LEU A 147 3.84 1.14 -7.55
CA LEU A 147 4.21 2.30 -8.34
C LEU A 147 4.29 1.92 -9.82
N LEU A 148 3.44 2.56 -10.62
CA LEU A 148 3.39 2.44 -12.06
C LEU A 148 3.99 3.69 -12.71
N SER A 149 4.50 3.54 -13.92
CA SER A 149 4.92 4.69 -14.73
C SER A 149 3.68 5.37 -15.35
N PRO A 150 3.73 6.67 -15.69
CA PRO A 150 2.60 7.35 -16.32
C PRO A 150 2.13 6.69 -17.64
N SER A 151 3.04 6.03 -18.36
CA SER A 151 2.75 5.27 -19.58
C SER A 151 1.86 4.04 -19.33
N ASP A 152 1.91 3.44 -18.14
CA ASP A 152 1.06 2.31 -17.77
C ASP A 152 -0.42 2.71 -17.60
N ARG A 153 -0.77 4.01 -17.66
CA ARG A 153 -2.18 4.42 -17.73
C ARG A 153 -2.86 3.96 -19.02
N ALA A 154 -2.12 3.90 -20.12
CA ALA A 154 -2.64 3.45 -21.41
C ALA A 154 -2.64 1.92 -21.54
N ASP A 155 -1.83 1.24 -20.73
CA ASP A 155 -1.67 -0.21 -20.68
C ASP A 155 -1.60 -0.63 -19.20
N PRO A 156 -2.74 -0.65 -18.48
CA PRO A 156 -2.74 -0.95 -17.06
C PRO A 156 -2.48 -2.45 -16.81
N PRO A 157 -1.96 -2.81 -15.63
CA PRO A 157 -1.83 -4.20 -15.23
C PRO A 157 -3.14 -4.99 -15.38
N LEU A 158 -3.01 -6.26 -15.73
CA LEU A 158 -4.11 -7.21 -15.73
C LEU A 158 -4.48 -7.59 -14.30
N ASP A 159 -5.78 -7.72 -14.07
CA ASP A 159 -6.29 -8.32 -12.85
C ASP A 159 -5.91 -9.81 -12.79
N THR A 160 -5.37 -10.25 -11.67
CA THR A 160 -4.95 -11.65 -11.50
C THR A 160 -6.10 -12.65 -11.54
N ARG A 161 -7.33 -12.20 -11.23
CA ARG A 161 -8.52 -13.05 -11.17
C ARG A 161 -9.25 -13.12 -12.50
N THR A 162 -9.40 -11.99 -13.19
CA THR A 162 -10.18 -11.91 -14.43
C THR A 162 -9.34 -11.92 -15.70
N ASP A 163 -8.02 -11.76 -15.59
CA ASP A 163 -7.06 -11.61 -16.70
C ASP A 163 -7.40 -10.43 -17.64
N THR A 164 -8.18 -9.46 -17.14
CA THR A 164 -8.58 -8.25 -17.87
C THR A 164 -7.82 -7.03 -17.37
N PRO A 165 -7.52 -6.04 -18.22
CA PRO A 165 -6.88 -4.80 -17.77
C PRO A 165 -7.68 -4.11 -16.67
N ASN A 166 -7.03 -3.78 -15.56
CA ASN A 166 -7.64 -3.14 -14.39
C ASN A 166 -6.92 -1.81 -14.10
N PRO A 167 -7.46 -0.66 -14.53
CA PRO A 167 -6.86 0.66 -14.26
C PRO A 167 -7.01 1.11 -12.79
N GLY A 168 -7.76 0.34 -11.98
CA GLY A 168 -8.17 0.69 -10.64
C GLY A 168 -9.21 1.81 -10.57
N ALA A 169 -9.89 1.90 -9.43
CA ALA A 169 -10.91 2.91 -9.17
C ALA A 169 -10.31 4.24 -8.73
N SER A 170 -10.81 5.34 -9.29
CA SER A 170 -10.52 6.71 -8.82
C SER A 170 -11.02 6.95 -7.40
N LEU A 171 -10.56 8.04 -6.76
CA LEU A 171 -11.06 8.45 -5.45
C LEU A 171 -12.59 8.66 -5.43
N VAL A 172 -13.16 9.20 -6.51
CA VAL A 172 -14.61 9.40 -6.64
C VAL A 172 -15.34 8.05 -6.63
N GLN A 173 -14.85 7.09 -7.42
CA GLN A 173 -15.41 5.74 -7.45
C GLN A 173 -15.24 5.02 -6.11
N ALA A 174 -14.07 5.13 -5.48
CA ALA A 174 -13.81 4.53 -4.16
C ALA A 174 -14.74 5.09 -3.07
N LYS A 175 -15.04 6.39 -3.11
CA LYS A 175 -16.03 7.01 -2.21
C LYS A 175 -17.45 6.48 -2.45
N ALA A 176 -17.85 6.30 -3.71
CA ALA A 176 -19.16 5.75 -4.04
C ALA A 176 -19.35 4.31 -3.50
N LEU A 177 -18.27 3.55 -3.29
CA LEU A 177 -18.32 2.21 -2.66
C LEU A 177 -18.59 2.25 -1.14
N LEU A 178 -18.56 3.42 -0.51
CA LEU A 178 -18.92 3.58 0.90
C LEU A 178 -20.43 3.69 1.11
N ASP A 179 -21.14 4.10 0.06
CA ASP A 179 -22.60 4.31 0.07
C ASP A 179 -23.38 3.09 -0.47
N SER A 180 -22.66 2.04 -0.88
CA SER A 180 -23.19 0.78 -1.44
C SER A 180 -23.22 -0.35 -0.40
#